data_AF-A0A2D7IDR6-F1
#
_entry.id   AF-A0A2D7IDR6-F1
#
_cell.length_a   1.000
_cell.length_b   1.000
_cell.length_c   1.000
_cell.angle_alpha   90.00
_cell.angle_beta   90.00
_cell.angle_gamma   90.00
#
_symmetry.space_group_name_H-M   'P 1'
#
loop_
_entity.id
_entity.type
_entity.pdbx_description
1 polymer ?
#
loop_
_entity_poly.entity_id
_entity_poly.type
_entity_poly.pdbx_seq_one_letter_code
_entity_poly.pdbx_strand_id
1 'polypeptide(L)'
;MLKNFLLLLLLFHTNTFGNEKNTLTFHHTPKKIQDINLIDLNNKTLNFKDLSKKIIIINFWATWCPPCIKEIPDLLKLQTEFSKKLSVLFISIDSSPENVIPKFKKKINSKTS
;
A
#
# COMPACT_ATOMS: atom_id res chain seq x y z
N MET A 1 -37.37 20.21 23.55
CA MET A 1 -36.08 20.60 22.94
C MET A 1 -34.93 19.61 23.17
N LEU A 2 -34.99 18.68 24.15
CA LEU A 2 -33.89 17.72 24.43
C LEU A 2 -33.85 16.49 23.49
N LYS A 3 -34.92 16.24 22.72
CA LYS A 3 -35.07 15.02 21.91
C LYS A 3 -34.28 15.04 20.59
N ASN A 4 -33.95 16.22 20.07
CA ASN A 4 -33.18 16.38 18.82
C ASN A 4 -31.67 16.24 19.02
N PHE A 5 -31.16 16.38 20.25
CA PHE A 5 -29.73 16.27 20.52
C PHE A 5 -29.27 14.81 20.67
N LEU A 6 -30.15 13.92 21.13
CA LEU A 6 -29.86 12.48 21.28
C LEU A 6 -29.72 11.76 19.92
N LEU A 7 -30.36 12.29 18.86
CA LEU A 7 -30.32 11.70 17.52
C LEU A 7 -28.98 11.95 16.78
N LEU A 8 -28.28 13.03 17.13
CA LEU A 8 -26.99 13.39 16.53
C LEU A 8 -25.83 12.55 17.09
N LEU A 9 -25.94 12.02 18.31
CA LEU A 9 -24.93 11.13 18.92
C LEU A 9 -24.92 9.72 18.31
N LEU A 10 -26.04 9.26 17.75
CA LEU A 10 -26.13 7.95 17.09
C LEU A 10 -25.52 7.92 15.68
N LEU A 11 -25.41 9.07 15.01
CA LEU A 11 -24.77 9.18 13.70
C LEU A 11 -23.23 9.18 13.76
N PHE A 12 -22.64 9.28 14.95
CA PHE A 12 -21.19 9.17 15.18
C PHE A 12 -20.74 7.80 15.69
N HIS A 13 -21.63 6.80 15.74
CA HIS A 13 -21.32 5.44 16.25
C HIS A 13 -21.42 4.33 15.20
N THR A 14 -21.37 4.63 13.91
CA THR A 14 -20.98 3.60 12.93
C THR A 14 -19.46 3.58 12.84
N ASN A 15 -18.86 2.93 13.82
CA ASN A 15 -17.52 2.36 13.73
C ASN A 15 -17.36 1.76 12.33
N THR A 16 -16.26 2.11 11.66
CA THR A 16 -15.82 1.51 10.41
C THR A 16 -15.80 -0.01 10.56
N PHE A 17 -16.82 -0.69 10.03
CA PHE A 17 -16.82 -2.15 9.95
C PHE A 17 -15.88 -2.54 8.80
N GLY A 18 -14.62 -2.82 9.13
CA GLY A 18 -13.71 -3.49 8.22
C GLY A 18 -14.21 -4.92 7.99
N ASN A 19 -14.61 -5.24 6.76
CA ASN A 19 -15.02 -6.59 6.37
C ASN A 19 -13.81 -7.53 6.46
N GLU A 20 -13.74 -8.33 7.51
CA GLU A 20 -12.66 -9.27 7.78
C GLU A 20 -12.81 -10.54 6.92
N LYS A 21 -12.61 -10.40 5.60
CA LYS A 21 -12.32 -11.55 4.73
C LYS A 21 -10.82 -11.62 4.49
N ASN A 22 -10.06 -11.87 5.57
CA ASN A 22 -8.60 -12.00 5.56
C ASN A 22 -8.15 -13.36 4.99
N THR A 23 -8.75 -13.81 3.89
CA THR A 23 -8.34 -15.07 3.24
C THR A 23 -7.19 -14.79 2.29
N LEU A 24 -5.97 -15.14 2.72
CA LEU A 24 -4.82 -15.23 1.83
C LEU A 24 -5.18 -16.22 0.71
N THR A 25 -5.29 -15.71 -0.51
CA THR A 25 -5.59 -16.53 -1.68
C THR A 25 -4.28 -17.09 -2.21
N PHE A 26 -4.04 -18.37 -1.93
CA PHE A 26 -2.90 -19.09 -2.49
C PHE A 26 -3.33 -19.73 -3.81
N HIS A 27 -2.64 -19.38 -4.89
CA HIS A 27 -2.80 -20.08 -6.16
C HIS A 27 -1.92 -21.33 -6.16
N HIS A 28 -2.53 -22.52 -6.05
CA HIS A 28 -1.81 -23.79 -6.08
C HIS A 28 -1.08 -24.04 -7.42
N THR A 29 -1.60 -23.46 -8.51
CA THR A 29 -0.97 -23.48 -9.82
C THR A 29 -0.48 -22.07 -10.17
N PRO A 30 0.78 -21.90 -10.63
CA PRO A 30 1.28 -20.61 -11.07
C PRO A 30 0.38 -19.99 -12.14
N LYS A 31 -0.22 -18.84 -11.82
CA LYS A 31 -0.96 -18.04 -12.80
C LYS A 31 -0.02 -17.03 -13.42
N LYS A 32 0.14 -17.10 -14.74
CA LYS A 32 0.91 -16.09 -15.46
C LYS A 32 0.20 -14.74 -15.35
N ILE A 33 0.91 -13.74 -14.86
CA ILE A 33 0.45 -12.35 -14.86
C ILE A 33 0.68 -11.78 -16.26
N GLN A 34 -0.22 -10.92 -16.72
CA GLN A 34 -0.04 -10.21 -17.99
C GLN A 34 1.21 -9.33 -17.92
N ASP A 35 1.81 -9.07 -19.08
CA ASP A 35 2.93 -8.13 -19.17
C ASP A 35 2.40 -6.72 -18.88
N ILE A 36 2.68 -6.23 -17.67
CA ILE A 36 2.34 -4.87 -17.24
C ILE A 36 3.62 -4.03 -17.33
N ASN A 37 3.51 -2.87 -17.97
CA ASN A 37 4.56 -1.86 -17.93
C ASN A 37 4.15 -0.81 -16.90
N LEU A 38 4.94 -0.67 -15.84
CA LEU A 38 4.76 0.41 -14.87
C LEU A 38 5.74 1.53 -15.17
N ILE A 39 5.35 2.76 -14.89
CA ILE A 39 6.23 3.92 -14.99
C ILE A 39 6.44 4.44 -13.58
N ASP A 40 7.70 4.60 -13.18
CA ASP A 40 8.03 5.17 -11.88
C ASP A 40 8.03 6.71 -11.92
N LEU A 41 8.29 7.33 -10.76
CA LEU A 41 8.34 8.79 -10.61
C LEU A 41 9.45 9.49 -11.40
N ASN A 42 10.40 8.73 -11.94
CA ASN A 42 11.51 9.23 -12.74
C ASN A 42 11.31 8.93 -14.24
N ASN A 43 10.07 8.62 -14.64
CA ASN A 43 9.71 8.18 -15.99
C ASN A 43 10.45 6.90 -16.45
N LYS A 44 10.96 6.09 -15.51
CA LYS A 44 11.58 4.82 -15.85
C LYS A 44 10.49 3.76 -16.00
N THR A 45 10.50 3.08 -17.14
CA THR A 45 9.66 1.91 -17.36
C THR A 45 10.20 0.72 -16.58
N LEU A 46 9.33 0.09 -15.79
CA LEU A 46 9.57 -1.16 -15.09
C LEU A 46 8.80 -2.27 -15.82
N ASN A 47 9.55 -3.24 -16.35
CA ASN A 47 8.97 -4.43 -16.95
C ASN A 47 8.95 -5.58 -15.93
N PHE A 48 7.80 -6.25 -15.78
CA PHE A 48 7.67 -7.37 -14.85
C PHE A 48 8.57 -8.57 -15.19
N LYS A 49 8.98 -8.74 -16.45
CA LYS A 49 9.94 -9.79 -16.84
C LYS A 49 11.29 -9.63 -16.14
N ASP A 50 11.70 -8.38 -15.92
CA ASP A 50 12.97 -8.06 -15.24
C ASP A 50 12.93 -8.41 -13.75
N LEU A 51 11.72 -8.53 -13.18
CA LEU A 51 11.49 -8.83 -11.77
C LEU A 51 11.47 -10.33 -11.46
N SER A 52 11.49 -11.19 -12.48
CA SER A 52 11.35 -12.66 -12.36
C SER A 52 12.41 -13.36 -11.49
N LYS A 53 13.53 -12.70 -11.18
CA LYS A 53 14.63 -13.26 -10.38
C LYS A 53 14.43 -13.11 -8.87
N LYS A 54 13.41 -12.38 -8.41
CA LYS A 54 13.13 -12.13 -6.99
C LYS A 54 11.66 -12.42 -6.67
N ILE A 55 11.38 -12.69 -5.40
CA ILE A 55 10.04 -12.62 -4.85
C ILE A 55 9.62 -11.14 -4.88
N ILE A 56 8.43 -10.87 -5.43
CA ILE A 56 7.89 -9.52 -5.52
C ILE A 56 6.66 -9.42 -4.62
N ILE A 57 6.73 -8.51 -3.65
CA ILE A 57 5.56 -8.09 -2.88
C ILE A 57 5.03 -6.81 -3.52
N ILE A 58 3.77 -6.83 -3.95
CA ILE A 58 3.10 -5.64 -4.48
C ILE A 58 2.21 -5.09 -3.37
N ASN A 59 2.46 -3.85 -2.97
CA ASN A 59 1.71 -3.18 -1.93
C ASN A 59 0.98 -1.96 -2.52
N PHE A 60 -0.34 -2.06 -2.61
CA PHE A 60 -1.20 -0.94 -2.98
C PHE A 60 -1.50 -0.10 -1.74
N TRP A 61 -1.18 1.19 -1.80
CA TRP A 61 -1.35 2.08 -0.65
C TRP A 61 -1.83 3.47 -1.08
N ALA A 62 -2.28 4.26 -0.12
CA ALA A 62 -2.61 5.66 -0.33
C ALA A 62 -2.39 6.49 0.93
N THR A 63 -2.29 7.80 0.78
CA THR A 63 -2.11 8.70 1.94
C THR A 63 -3.30 8.73 2.89
N TRP A 64 -4.49 8.41 2.38
CA TRP A 64 -5.73 8.30 3.15
C TRP A 64 -5.95 6.89 3.72
N CYS A 65 -5.00 5.95 3.56
CA CYS A 65 -5.08 4.61 4.14
C CYS A 65 -4.12 4.48 5.35
N PRO A 66 -4.58 4.74 6.60
CA PRO A 66 -3.77 4.59 7.80
C PRO A 66 -3.12 3.22 8.00
N PRO A 67 -3.83 2.07 7.83
CA PRO A 67 -3.19 0.77 8.02
C PRO A 67 -2.08 0.53 7.01
N CYS A 68 -2.31 0.87 5.73
CA CYS A 68 -1.29 0.75 4.68
C CYS A 68 -0.02 1.54 5.04
N ILE A 69 -0.16 2.77 5.57
CA ILE A 69 0.98 3.60 5.97
C ILE A 69 1.74 3.00 7.15
N LYS A 70 1.03 2.38 8.10
CA LYS A 70 1.63 1.74 9.27
C LYS A 70 2.49 0.53 8.90
N GLU A 71 2.16 -0.17 7.81
CA GLU A 71 2.88 -1.36 7.32
C GLU A 71 4.16 -1.04 6.51
N ILE A 72 4.26 0.18 5.95
CA ILE A 72 5.39 0.56 5.09
C ILE A 72 6.77 0.39 5.75
N PRO A 73 7.00 0.82 7.02
CA PRO A 73 8.30 0.62 7.67
C PRO A 73 8.71 -0.86 7.76
N ASP A 74 7.77 -1.76 8.07
CA ASP A 74 8.04 -3.20 8.16
C ASP A 74 8.37 -3.79 6.79
N LEU A 75 7.66 -3.37 5.74
CA LEU A 75 7.96 -3.77 4.36
C LEU A 75 9.33 -3.25 3.88
N LEU A 76 9.72 -2.03 4.26
CA LEU A 76 11.06 -1.49 3.96
C LEU A 76 12.16 -2.27 4.68
N LYS A 77 11.91 -2.66 5.94
CA LYS A 77 12.82 -3.52 6.71
C LYS A 77 12.96 -4.88 6.05
N LEU A 78 11.85 -5.51 5.67
CA LEU A 78 11.84 -6.80 4.99
C LEU A 78 12.60 -6.75 3.65
N GLN A 79 12.40 -5.69 2.85
CA GLN A 79 13.14 -5.50 1.61
C GLN A 79 14.66 -5.37 1.87
N THR A 80 15.05 -4.65 2.92
CA THR A 80 16.45 -4.47 3.28
C THR A 80 17.09 -5.80 3.68
N GLU A 81 16.43 -6.54 4.57
CA GLU A 81 16.89 -7.84 5.09
C GLU A 81 17.03 -8.90 3.98
N PHE A 82 16.07 -8.93 3.04
CA PHE A 82 16.04 -9.90 1.95
C PHE A 82 16.41 -9.31 0.58
N SER A 83 17.20 -8.24 0.53
CA SER A 83 17.48 -7.44 -0.70
C SER A 83 17.92 -8.24 -1.93
N LYS A 84 18.60 -9.38 -1.74
CA LYS A 84 19.00 -10.29 -2.83
C LYS A 84 17.85 -11.16 -3.37
N LYS A 85 16.85 -11.45 -2.55
CA LYS A 85 15.77 -12.42 -2.83
C LYS A 85 14.39 -11.77 -2.98
N LEU A 86 14.20 -10.58 -2.44
CA LEU A 86 12.89 -9.93 -2.32
C LEU A 86 12.96 -8.47 -2.76
N SER A 87 11.89 -8.00 -3.40
CA SER A 87 11.66 -6.59 -3.68
C SER A 87 10.21 -6.24 -3.36
N VAL A 88 9.98 -5.03 -2.86
CA VAL A 88 8.63 -4.50 -2.61
C VAL A 88 8.34 -3.40 -3.62
N LEU A 89 7.20 -3.49 -4.30
CA LEU A 89 6.67 -2.45 -5.17
C LEU A 89 5.54 -1.71 -4.47
N PHE A 90 5.79 -0.45 -4.11
CA PHE A 90 4.79 0.42 -3.52
C PHE A 90 4.03 1.16 -4.63
N ILE A 91 2.78 0.76 -4.87
CA ILE A 91 1.91 1.38 -5.87
C ILE A 91 0.94 2.31 -5.15
N SER A 92 1.08 3.62 -5.36
CA SER A 92 0.13 4.59 -4.82
C SER A 92 -1.15 4.57 -5.66
N ILE A 93 -2.30 4.57 -4.99
CA ILE A 93 -3.63 4.74 -5.59
C ILE A 93 -4.24 6.11 -5.25
N ASP A 94 -3.41 7.07 -4.82
CA ASP A 94 -3.81 8.47 -4.69
C ASP A 94 -4.15 9.05 -6.08
N SER A 95 -5.03 10.05 -6.16
CA SER A 95 -5.41 10.66 -7.45
C SER A 95 -4.30 11.48 -8.12
N SER A 96 -3.23 11.82 -7.39
CA SER A 96 -2.09 12.62 -7.87
C SER A 96 -0.77 12.11 -7.27
N PRO A 97 -0.38 10.87 -7.59
CA PRO A 97 0.73 10.17 -6.95
C PRO A 97 2.08 10.89 -7.14
N GLU A 98 2.29 11.55 -8.27
CA GLU A 98 3.49 12.35 -8.59
C GLU A 98 3.71 13.50 -7.61
N ASN A 99 2.63 14.09 -7.10
CA ASN A 99 2.67 15.19 -6.14
C ASN A 99 2.75 14.69 -4.69
N VAL A 100 2.17 13.52 -4.43
CA VAL A 100 1.97 12.98 -3.09
C VAL A 100 3.18 12.16 -2.61
N ILE A 101 3.72 11.30 -3.47
CA ILE A 101 4.80 10.39 -3.09
C ILE A 101 6.07 11.14 -2.65
N PRO A 102 6.54 12.22 -3.33
CA PRO A 102 7.72 12.95 -2.87
C PRO A 102 7.55 13.56 -1.48
N LYS A 103 6.35 14.07 -1.15
CA LYS A 103 6.02 14.60 0.18
C LYS A 103 6.01 13.50 1.23
N PHE A 104 5.43 12.36 0.90
CA PHE A 104 5.37 11.20 1.78
C PHE A 104 6.77 10.63 2.08
N LYS A 105 7.63 10.47 1.06
CA LYS A 105 9.02 10.00 1.22
C LYS A 105 9.79 10.84 2.24
N LYS A 106 9.68 12.18 2.17
CA LYS A 106 10.31 13.09 3.14
C LYS A 106 9.83 12.83 4.57
N LYS A 107 8.51 12.65 4.75
CA LYS A 107 7.87 12.39 6.05
C LYS A 107 8.26 11.03 6.67
N ILE A 108 8.48 10.01 5.84
CA ILE A 108 8.89 8.68 6.33
C ILE A 108 10.37 8.69 6.71
N ASN A 109 11.24 9.24 5.87
CA ASN A 109 12.68 9.28 6.15
C ASN A 109 13.00 10.05 7.45
N SER A 110 12.22 11.08 7.77
CA SER A 110 12.35 11.82 9.04
C SER A 110 11.88 11.06 10.28
N LYS A 111 11.18 9.93 10.13
CA LYS A 111 10.64 9.11 11.23
C LYS A 111 11.42 7.81 11.44
N THR A 112 12.17 7.38 10.44
CA THR A 112 12.98 6.15 10.46
C THR A 112 14.48 6.42 10.65
N SER A 113 14.88 7.68 10.85
CA SER A 113 16.25 8.08 11.21
C SER A 113 16.39 8.32 12.70
#